data_AF-A0A3P7ZF65-F1
#
_entry.id   AF-A0A3P7ZF65-F1
#
_cell.length_a   1.000
_cell.length_b   1.000
_cell.length_c   1.000
_cell.angle_alpha   90.00
_cell.angle_beta   90.00
_cell.angle_gamma   90.00
#
_symmetry.space_group_name_H-M   'P 1'
#
loop_
_entity.id
_entity.type
_entity.pdbx_description
1 polymer ?
#
loop_
_entity_poly.entity_id
_entity_poly.type
_entity_poly.pdbx_seq_one_letter_code
_entity_poly.pdbx_strand_id
1 'polypeptide(L)'
;MPVSRPVFLTLLGTILGLSLTYCVSSVARLQKQSSAPECEQLTESRQRTGLILMGIMTAAKYVDTRAYNVWKTWAKHVPGKVLFFVAEHTESIHADLPLIRLKGVDDTYPPQKKSFAMVKWMAENYLDEFDWFLRADDDLYVRGNELEKFLRSLDSSRAHAIGQAGLGNSAEYGLLALGSTDNYCMGGPGVVMSRETLRLLSPHLESCLQHLLTTHEDVELGRCIRRHVGVACTWNYEMQKLFHNNQTTSRAYTGDLSEVRAAITVHPIKDPAVMRRVHVHDRAFRLQALRARRVSLRTERSDVQQPTLVRIMPNSSRDLTPWDYINNNKILFCADRVNCPRHTVDLSIRTEMGDIVTQYGYMRVEPRYGVDYVLDMILWFKKFRPPHRTTLSVRRHAYVQQVFAPLQALSEKNLRSNLRRGSNFTGENAHLHMILPLKGRAAIFARFAGHLKNICARAGDISLVVVLYSSDDERENRATIEELRQSFVRVEVIEMDDAPFSRGIALMKGAERVPADGLMFFTDVDMLFTCDALHRVRLNTILNAQVYFPIVFSEFSPESWSENDRLLADAFHYGRRRGYFRHFGYGLAALYKADLVAIGGFDTKIEGWGLEDVDLFEKVSGRHFIWLSVHC
;
A
#
# COMPACT_ATOMS: atom_id res chain seq x y z
N MET A 1 21.21 -10.79 84.66
CA MET A 1 21.16 -9.38 85.09
C MET A 1 19.90 -8.75 84.49
N PRO A 2 18.96 -8.22 85.29
CA PRO A 2 17.78 -7.58 84.74
C PRO A 2 18.20 -6.21 84.18
N VAL A 3 18.06 -6.04 82.87
CA VAL A 3 18.23 -4.73 82.23
C VAL A 3 17.18 -3.81 82.84
N SER A 4 17.63 -2.75 83.52
CA SER A 4 16.77 -1.83 84.23
C SER A 4 15.76 -1.22 83.25
N ARG A 5 14.47 -1.16 83.65
CA ARG A 5 13.37 -0.54 82.89
C ARG A 5 13.73 0.77 82.17
N PRO A 6 14.56 1.70 82.70
CA PRO A 6 14.96 2.89 81.95
C PRO A 6 15.73 2.59 80.67
N VAL A 7 16.58 1.55 80.65
CA VAL A 7 17.41 1.22 79.47
C VAL A 7 16.55 0.69 78.32
N PHE A 8 15.52 -0.11 78.64
CA PHE A 8 14.59 -0.62 77.62
C PHE A 8 13.75 0.51 77.00
N LEU A 9 13.29 1.47 77.81
CA LEU A 9 12.58 2.65 77.33
C LEU A 9 13.47 3.55 76.47
N THR A 10 14.74 3.72 76.82
CA THR A 10 15.67 4.49 75.98
C THR A 10 15.97 3.79 74.65
N LEU A 11 16.09 2.46 74.64
CA LEU A 11 16.33 1.69 73.41
C LEU A 11 15.10 1.68 72.49
N LEU A 12 13.90 1.56 73.07
CA LEU A 12 12.66 1.66 72.29
C LEU A 12 12.49 3.07 71.71
N GLY A 13 12.81 4.11 72.51
CA GLY A 13 12.77 5.50 72.09
C GLY A 13 13.77 5.83 70.98
N THR A 14 15.00 5.28 71.03
CA THR A 14 15.99 5.49 69.97
C THR A 14 15.63 4.75 68.69
N ILE A 15 15.09 3.53 68.78
CA ILE A 15 14.62 2.79 67.60
C ILE A 15 13.45 3.52 66.95
N LEU A 16 12.44 3.94 67.72
CA LEU A 16 11.31 4.71 67.20
C LEU A 16 11.77 6.06 66.61
N GLY A 17 12.70 6.76 67.26
CA GLY A 17 13.28 8.00 66.75
C GLY A 17 14.01 7.81 65.41
N LEU A 18 14.82 6.77 65.29
CA LEU A 18 15.53 6.44 64.04
C LEU A 18 14.56 6.04 62.92
N SER A 19 13.54 5.24 63.23
CA SER A 19 12.50 4.85 62.25
C SER A 19 11.68 6.05 61.79
N LEU A 20 11.30 6.96 62.70
CA LEU A 20 10.56 8.18 62.36
C LEU A 20 11.42 9.12 61.51
N THR A 21 12.70 9.28 61.84
CA THR A 21 13.64 10.09 61.06
C THR A 21 13.87 9.50 59.67
N TYR A 22 13.94 8.17 59.55
CA TYR A 22 14.03 7.49 58.26
C TYR A 22 12.76 7.66 57.42
N CYS A 23 11.58 7.56 58.03
CA CYS A 23 10.31 7.83 57.34
C CYS A 23 10.18 9.30 56.90
N VAL A 24 10.48 10.26 57.77
CA VAL A 24 10.39 11.70 57.42
C VAL A 24 11.41 12.06 56.34
N SER A 25 12.64 11.55 56.40
CA SER A 25 13.65 11.79 55.35
C SER A 25 13.29 11.10 54.02
N SER A 26 12.63 9.94 54.07
CA SER A 26 12.14 9.24 52.88
C SER A 26 10.94 9.96 52.23
N VAL A 27 9.99 10.45 53.04
CA VAL A 27 8.85 11.24 52.57
C VAL A 27 9.30 12.61 52.05
N ALA A 28 10.26 13.25 52.72
CA ALA A 28 10.86 14.50 52.23
C ALA A 28 11.64 14.30 50.92
N ARG A 29 12.32 13.15 50.73
CA ARG A 29 12.93 12.80 49.43
C ARG A 29 11.88 12.55 48.34
N LEU A 30 10.77 11.90 48.67
CA LEU A 30 9.67 11.67 47.72
C LEU A 30 8.93 12.96 47.34
N GLN A 31 8.75 13.91 48.27
CA GLN A 31 8.21 15.24 47.95
C GLN A 31 9.20 16.11 47.17
N LYS A 32 10.52 16.01 47.44
CA LYS A 32 11.54 16.76 46.70
C LYS A 32 11.79 16.22 45.28
N GLN A 33 11.36 14.98 44.99
CA GLN A 33 11.37 14.38 43.64
C GLN A 33 10.10 14.68 42.83
N SER A 34 9.05 15.27 43.42
CA SER A 34 7.80 15.62 42.71
C SER A 34 7.72 17.09 42.28
N SER A 35 8.75 17.89 42.53
CA SER A 35 8.91 19.22 41.94
C SER A 35 10.16 19.19 41.08
N ALA A 36 10.01 18.93 39.79
CA ALA A 36 11.03 19.25 38.81
C ALA A 36 10.89 20.74 38.45
N PRO A 37 11.77 21.66 38.91
CA PRO A 37 11.75 23.03 38.49
C PRO A 37 12.95 23.22 37.56
N GLU A 38 12.99 22.51 36.43
CA GLU A 38 14.07 22.70 35.45
C GLU A 38 13.69 22.27 34.02
N CYS A 39 12.39 22.31 33.68
CA CYS A 39 11.95 22.16 32.29
C CYS A 39 10.83 23.15 31.88
N GLU A 40 10.41 24.04 32.79
CA GLU A 40 9.40 25.08 32.50
C GLU A 40 10.01 26.49 32.29
N GLN A 41 11.26 26.70 32.71
CA GLN A 41 11.95 28.00 32.56
C GLN A 41 12.84 28.11 31.30
N LEU A 42 12.95 27.06 30.48
CA LEU A 42 13.55 27.16 29.13
C LEU A 42 12.51 27.46 28.04
N THR A 43 11.23 27.54 28.40
CA THR A 43 10.20 28.18 27.58
C THR A 43 10.16 29.67 27.89
N GLU A 44 11.25 30.39 27.57
CA GLU A 44 11.08 31.77 27.14
C GLU A 44 10.05 31.76 26.01
N SER A 45 9.12 32.70 26.07
CA SER A 45 8.05 32.91 25.10
C SER A 45 8.60 33.17 23.70
N ARG A 46 9.03 32.12 22.99
CA ARG A 46 8.97 32.13 21.53
C ARG A 46 7.50 32.31 21.20
N GLN A 47 7.10 33.51 20.79
CA GLN A 47 5.87 33.70 20.01
C GLN A 47 5.79 32.51 19.05
N ARG A 48 4.71 31.72 19.14
CA ARG A 48 4.58 30.51 18.34
C ARG A 48 4.48 30.93 16.88
N THR A 49 5.61 30.99 16.20
CA THR A 49 5.68 31.15 14.75
C THR A 49 5.05 29.92 14.10
N GLY A 50 4.27 30.12 13.05
CA GLY A 50 3.77 29.06 12.20
C GLY A 50 4.95 28.35 11.51
N LEU A 51 4.80 27.07 11.21
CA LEU A 51 5.92 26.32 10.62
C LEU A 51 6.24 26.80 9.20
N ILE A 52 5.24 26.88 8.31
CA ILE A 52 5.48 27.21 6.90
C ILE A 52 4.34 28.04 6.28
N LEU A 53 4.70 29.06 5.50
CA LEU A 53 3.81 29.75 4.56
C LEU A 53 4.11 29.26 3.14
N MET A 54 3.08 28.82 2.42
CA MET A 54 3.19 28.34 1.04
C MET A 54 2.49 29.31 0.09
N GLY A 55 3.27 29.95 -0.79
CA GLY A 55 2.78 30.74 -1.90
C GLY A 55 2.71 29.92 -3.17
N ILE A 56 1.49 29.72 -3.68
CA ILE A 56 1.22 28.96 -4.90
C ILE A 56 0.91 29.96 -6.02
N MET A 57 1.74 29.99 -7.04
CA MET A 57 1.57 30.86 -8.19
C MET A 57 0.64 30.20 -9.22
N THR A 58 -0.36 30.94 -9.72
CA THR A 58 -1.24 30.47 -10.79
C THR A 58 -1.59 31.59 -11.77
N ALA A 59 -2.21 31.23 -12.89
CA ALA A 59 -2.70 32.16 -13.91
C ALA A 59 -4.24 32.19 -13.88
N ALA A 60 -4.84 33.25 -14.43
CA ALA A 60 -6.28 33.42 -14.47
C ALA A 60 -7.00 32.20 -15.10
N LYS A 61 -6.41 31.62 -16.16
CA LYS A 61 -6.95 30.42 -16.83
C LYS A 61 -6.89 29.13 -15.99
N TYR A 62 -6.10 29.09 -14.92
CA TYR A 62 -5.89 27.89 -14.10
C TYR A 62 -6.43 28.00 -12.66
N VAL A 63 -6.94 29.18 -12.28
CA VAL A 63 -7.43 29.43 -10.91
C VAL A 63 -8.60 28.50 -10.53
N ASP A 64 -9.59 28.35 -11.41
CA ASP A 64 -10.78 27.52 -11.16
C ASP A 64 -10.57 26.04 -11.51
N THR A 65 -9.43 25.69 -12.09
CA THR A 65 -9.09 24.30 -12.45
C THR A 65 -7.97 23.77 -11.57
N ARG A 66 -6.71 24.08 -11.87
CA ARG A 66 -5.55 23.51 -11.16
C ARG A 66 -5.46 23.99 -9.72
N ALA A 67 -5.48 25.30 -9.51
CA ALA A 67 -5.30 25.89 -8.18
C ALA A 67 -6.42 25.45 -7.21
N TYR A 68 -7.67 25.44 -7.66
CA TYR A 68 -8.77 24.93 -6.85
C TYR A 68 -8.65 23.43 -6.53
N ASN A 69 -8.11 22.61 -7.45
CA ASN A 69 -7.83 21.20 -7.14
C ASN A 69 -6.69 21.02 -6.15
N VAL A 70 -5.65 21.84 -6.21
CA VAL A 70 -4.62 21.90 -5.16
C VAL A 70 -5.26 22.25 -3.82
N TRP A 71 -6.14 23.25 -3.77
CA TRP A 71 -6.88 23.64 -2.57
C TRP A 71 -7.74 22.51 -1.99
N LYS A 72 -8.46 21.77 -2.83
CA LYS A 72 -9.31 20.65 -2.37
C LYS A 72 -8.53 19.37 -2.02
N THR A 73 -7.27 19.29 -2.39
CA THR A 73 -6.41 18.14 -2.09
C THR A 73 -5.41 18.49 -0.99
N TRP A 74 -4.11 18.56 -1.29
CA TRP A 74 -3.07 18.59 -0.27
C TRP A 74 -2.99 19.91 0.51
N ALA A 75 -3.35 21.04 -0.09
CA ALA A 75 -3.14 22.37 0.50
C ALA A 75 -3.94 22.60 1.80
N LYS A 76 -5.09 21.95 1.98
CA LYS A 76 -5.88 22.02 3.23
C LYS A 76 -5.27 21.27 4.41
N HIS A 77 -4.23 20.49 4.17
CA HIS A 77 -3.70 19.56 5.16
C HIS A 77 -2.20 19.74 5.42
N VAL A 78 -1.66 20.87 5.00
CA VAL A 78 -0.30 21.25 5.33
C VAL A 78 -0.24 21.84 6.74
N PRO A 79 0.90 21.72 7.44
CA PRO A 79 1.07 22.23 8.80
C PRO A 79 1.47 23.70 8.77
N GLY A 80 0.64 24.53 8.14
CA GLY A 80 0.96 25.92 7.85
C GLY A 80 -0.17 26.63 7.12
N LYS A 81 0.16 27.76 6.49
CA LYS A 81 -0.80 28.57 5.72
C LYS A 81 -0.49 28.47 4.24
N VAL A 82 -1.54 28.42 3.41
CA VAL A 82 -1.42 28.40 1.94
C VAL A 82 -2.15 29.60 1.38
N LEU A 83 -1.50 30.29 0.44
CA LEU A 83 -2.05 31.43 -0.30
C LEU A 83 -1.81 31.24 -1.79
N PHE A 84 -2.81 31.59 -2.60
CA PHE A 84 -2.73 31.52 -4.07
C PHE A 84 -2.50 32.91 -4.64
N PHE A 85 -1.48 33.08 -5.46
CA PHE A 85 -1.08 34.36 -6.02
C PHE A 85 -1.42 34.43 -7.51
N VAL A 86 -2.15 35.48 -7.88
CA VAL A 86 -2.67 35.72 -9.24
C VAL A 86 -2.44 37.15 -9.69
N ALA A 87 -2.68 37.41 -10.99
CA ALA A 87 -2.67 38.74 -11.56
C ALA A 87 -3.73 39.66 -10.94
N GLU A 88 -3.52 40.98 -11.05
CA GLU A 88 -4.33 42.01 -10.38
C GLU A 88 -5.83 41.89 -10.67
N HIS A 89 -6.19 41.52 -11.91
CA HIS A 89 -7.57 41.47 -12.38
C HIS A 89 -8.16 40.05 -12.44
N THR A 90 -7.52 39.07 -11.78
CA THR A 90 -8.03 37.70 -11.79
C THR A 90 -9.24 37.55 -10.86
N GLU A 91 -10.31 36.98 -11.39
CA GLU A 91 -11.49 36.53 -10.65
C GLU A 91 -11.53 35.00 -10.57
N SER A 92 -12.23 34.48 -9.57
CA SER A 92 -12.45 33.03 -9.40
C SER A 92 -13.88 32.83 -8.94
N ILE A 93 -14.50 31.75 -9.42
CA ILE A 93 -15.85 31.33 -8.99
C ILE A 93 -15.87 30.71 -7.58
N HIS A 94 -14.69 30.50 -6.98
CA HIS A 94 -14.53 29.80 -5.71
C HIS A 94 -14.20 30.76 -4.55
N ALA A 95 -15.22 31.12 -3.78
CA ALA A 95 -15.08 32.03 -2.64
C ALA A 95 -14.22 31.48 -1.48
N ASP A 96 -14.04 30.15 -1.37
CA ASP A 96 -13.22 29.53 -0.32
C ASP A 96 -11.73 29.44 -0.67
N LEU A 97 -11.31 29.90 -1.86
CA LEU A 97 -9.91 29.88 -2.28
C LEU A 97 -9.17 31.11 -1.70
N PRO A 98 -8.08 30.94 -0.92
CA PRO A 98 -7.36 32.06 -0.31
C PRO A 98 -6.49 32.78 -1.35
N LEU A 99 -7.12 33.67 -2.12
CA LEU A 99 -6.57 34.33 -3.29
C LEU A 99 -5.96 35.71 -2.97
N ILE A 100 -4.73 35.94 -3.41
CA ILE A 100 -4.00 37.21 -3.34
C ILE A 100 -3.77 37.74 -4.75
N ARG A 101 -4.28 38.95 -5.01
CA ARG A 101 -4.11 39.66 -6.29
C ARG A 101 -2.91 40.58 -6.18
N LEU A 102 -1.89 40.35 -7.00
CA LEU A 102 -0.66 41.14 -6.99
C LEU A 102 -0.84 42.39 -7.85
N LYS A 103 -0.74 43.57 -7.23
CA LYS A 103 -0.89 44.86 -7.91
C LYS A 103 0.19 45.06 -8.99
N GLY A 104 -0.22 45.48 -10.18
CA GLY A 104 0.65 45.72 -11.32
C GLY A 104 1.25 44.45 -11.94
N VAL A 105 0.76 43.26 -11.61
CA VAL A 105 1.24 41.97 -12.12
C VAL A 105 0.20 41.34 -13.04
N ASP A 106 0.66 40.81 -14.17
CA ASP A 106 -0.14 40.12 -15.18
C ASP A 106 0.23 38.62 -15.31
N ASP A 107 -0.33 37.95 -16.33
CA ASP A 107 -0.08 36.53 -16.65
C ASP A 107 1.02 36.35 -17.72
N THR A 108 1.89 37.35 -17.93
CA THR A 108 2.97 37.27 -18.93
C THR A 108 3.94 36.13 -18.61
N TYR A 109 4.29 35.35 -19.63
CA TYR A 109 5.23 34.22 -19.53
C TYR A 109 6.59 34.61 -20.15
N PRO A 110 7.73 34.26 -19.51
CA PRO A 110 7.86 33.57 -18.21
C PRO A 110 7.45 34.43 -17.00
N PRO A 111 7.01 33.81 -15.89
CA PRO A 111 6.34 34.50 -14.78
C PRO A 111 7.32 35.17 -13.80
N GLN A 112 8.36 35.84 -14.30
CA GLN A 112 9.42 36.44 -13.49
C GLN A 112 8.87 37.48 -12.52
N LYS A 113 8.12 38.47 -13.04
CA LYS A 113 7.50 39.52 -12.22
C LYS A 113 6.59 38.96 -11.14
N LYS A 114 5.77 37.95 -11.48
CA LYS A 114 4.84 37.32 -10.55
C LYS A 114 5.55 36.54 -9.44
N SER A 115 6.57 35.77 -9.79
CA SER A 115 7.37 34.99 -8.82
C SER A 115 8.05 35.90 -7.80
N PHE A 116 8.74 36.96 -8.27
CA PHE A 116 9.42 37.91 -7.38
C PHE A 116 8.43 38.73 -6.54
N ALA A 117 7.33 39.20 -7.12
CA ALA A 117 6.30 39.94 -6.39
C ALA A 117 5.64 39.07 -5.31
N MET A 118 5.38 37.78 -5.58
CA MET A 118 4.86 36.84 -4.59
C MET A 118 5.83 36.66 -3.42
N VAL A 119 7.13 36.41 -3.70
CA VAL A 119 8.14 36.22 -2.65
C VAL A 119 8.29 37.49 -1.81
N LYS A 120 8.30 38.66 -2.45
CA LYS A 120 8.35 39.96 -1.77
C LYS A 120 7.13 40.17 -0.87
N TRP A 121 5.93 39.92 -1.40
CA TRP A 121 4.69 40.04 -0.63
C TRP A 121 4.68 39.12 0.60
N MET A 122 5.12 37.87 0.46
CA MET A 122 5.21 36.95 1.60
C MET A 122 6.15 37.48 2.69
N ALA A 123 7.28 38.08 2.30
CA ALA A 123 8.21 38.68 3.25
C ALA A 123 7.58 39.90 3.96
N GLU A 124 6.97 40.82 3.20
CA GLU A 124 6.40 42.05 3.77
C GLU A 124 5.22 41.80 4.72
N ASN A 125 4.48 40.69 4.54
CA ASN A 125 3.26 40.41 5.30
C ASN A 125 3.42 39.32 6.37
N TYR A 126 4.39 38.41 6.25
CA TYR A 126 4.44 37.20 7.09
C TYR A 126 5.83 36.78 7.55
N LEU A 127 6.88 37.58 7.30
CA LEU A 127 8.26 37.21 7.63
C LEU A 127 8.45 36.81 9.11
N ASP A 128 7.83 37.54 10.02
CA ASP A 128 7.95 37.30 11.46
C ASP A 128 6.94 36.27 12.00
N GLU A 129 5.97 35.87 11.20
CA GLU A 129 4.93 34.90 11.59
C GLU A 129 5.30 33.45 11.28
N PHE A 130 6.18 33.20 10.30
CA PHE A 130 6.50 31.84 9.84
C PHE A 130 8.01 31.55 9.82
N ASP A 131 8.38 30.30 10.12
CA ASP A 131 9.78 29.85 10.12
C ASP A 131 10.30 29.50 8.71
N TRP A 132 9.40 29.09 7.81
CA TRP A 132 9.72 28.63 6.46
C TRP A 132 8.75 29.20 5.42
N PHE A 133 9.23 29.37 4.20
CA PHE A 133 8.47 29.91 3.07
C PHE A 133 8.65 29.02 1.85
N LEU A 134 7.57 28.60 1.21
CA LEU A 134 7.60 27.80 -0.02
C LEU A 134 7.05 28.61 -1.19
N ARG A 135 7.83 28.72 -2.26
CA ARG A 135 7.36 29.08 -3.60
C ARG A 135 6.98 27.80 -4.35
N ALA A 136 5.76 27.72 -4.87
CA ALA A 136 5.25 26.55 -5.59
C ALA A 136 4.42 26.94 -6.82
N ASP A 137 4.33 26.02 -7.78
CA ASP A 137 3.47 26.12 -8.96
C ASP A 137 2.13 25.39 -8.75
N ASP A 138 1.13 25.70 -9.59
CA ASP A 138 -0.23 25.14 -9.49
C ASP A 138 -0.37 23.67 -9.93
N ASP A 139 0.70 23.05 -10.41
CA ASP A 139 0.80 21.64 -10.76
C ASP A 139 1.76 20.84 -9.84
N LEU A 140 2.07 21.38 -8.65
CA LEU A 140 2.82 20.70 -7.60
C LEU A 140 1.89 19.89 -6.67
N TYR A 141 2.31 18.69 -6.26
CA TYR A 141 1.73 17.98 -5.11
C TYR A 141 2.71 17.95 -3.92
N VAL A 142 2.25 18.34 -2.72
CA VAL A 142 3.07 18.38 -1.50
C VAL A 142 2.54 17.42 -0.44
N ARG A 143 3.41 16.52 0.03
CA ARG A 143 3.13 15.64 1.18
C ARG A 143 3.41 16.36 2.48
N GLY A 144 2.42 17.14 2.95
CA GLY A 144 2.57 18.07 4.07
C GLY A 144 3.20 17.50 5.35
N ASN A 145 2.91 16.25 5.74
CA ASN A 145 3.53 15.66 6.94
C ASN A 145 5.01 15.34 6.73
N GLU A 146 5.40 14.88 5.54
CA GLU A 146 6.80 14.55 5.26
C GLU A 146 7.62 15.83 5.13
N LEU A 147 7.05 16.87 4.52
CA LEU A 147 7.65 18.21 4.51
C LEU A 147 7.84 18.73 5.94
N GLU A 148 6.85 18.57 6.82
CA GLU A 148 6.97 18.98 8.22
C GLU A 148 8.09 18.27 8.97
N LYS A 149 8.15 16.94 8.90
CA LYS A 149 9.22 16.17 9.53
C LYS A 149 10.60 16.63 9.05
N PHE A 150 10.70 16.90 7.74
CA PHE A 150 11.92 17.37 7.12
C PHE A 150 12.29 18.79 7.59
N LEU A 151 11.36 19.75 7.63
CA LEU A 151 11.67 21.12 8.05
C LEU A 151 11.93 21.25 9.55
N ARG A 152 11.28 20.42 10.38
CA ARG A 152 11.51 20.40 11.83
C ARG A 152 12.87 19.84 12.22
N SER A 153 13.56 19.13 11.33
CA SER A 153 14.93 18.65 11.59
C SER A 153 16.00 19.70 11.24
N LEU A 154 15.59 20.85 10.70
CA LEU A 154 16.47 21.92 10.25
C LEU A 154 16.32 23.18 11.10
N ASP A 155 17.38 23.99 11.15
CA ASP A 155 17.42 25.25 11.89
C ASP A 155 16.98 26.42 11.00
N SER A 156 15.74 26.89 11.19
CA SER A 156 15.18 28.00 10.40
C SER A 156 15.87 29.35 10.65
N SER A 157 16.69 29.47 11.71
CA SER A 157 17.47 30.70 11.98
C SER A 157 18.71 30.82 11.09
N ARG A 158 19.06 29.75 10.36
CA ARG A 158 20.14 29.76 9.36
C ARG A 158 19.58 29.94 7.96
N ALA A 159 20.36 30.57 7.09
CA ALA A 159 20.00 30.73 5.70
C ALA A 159 20.01 29.36 4.98
N HIS A 160 18.85 28.99 4.43
CA HIS A 160 18.64 27.78 3.64
C HIS A 160 17.86 28.08 2.35
N ALA A 161 18.29 27.46 1.25
CA ALA A 161 17.53 27.35 0.00
C ALA A 161 17.45 25.86 -0.38
N ILE A 162 16.24 25.32 -0.38
CA ILE A 162 15.98 23.88 -0.44
C ILE A 162 15.01 23.60 -1.58
N GLY A 163 15.36 22.64 -2.41
CA GLY A 163 14.57 22.17 -3.54
C GLY A 163 15.40 21.20 -4.36
N GLN A 164 14.96 20.92 -5.58
CA GLN A 164 15.78 20.15 -6.51
C GLN A 164 16.77 21.08 -7.23
N ALA A 165 18.07 20.86 -7.02
CA ALA A 165 19.09 21.70 -7.65
C ALA A 165 19.20 21.44 -9.16
N GLY A 166 19.22 22.51 -9.95
CA GLY A 166 19.46 22.53 -11.39
C GLY A 166 20.78 23.22 -11.76
N LEU A 167 21.36 22.81 -12.90
CA LEU A 167 22.54 23.42 -13.53
C LEU A 167 22.23 23.93 -14.95
N GLY A 168 20.96 23.92 -15.35
CA GLY A 168 20.55 24.05 -16.75
C GLY A 168 20.58 22.73 -17.50
N ASN A 169 19.86 22.68 -18.63
CA ASN A 169 19.93 21.53 -19.53
C ASN A 169 21.24 21.58 -20.37
N SER A 170 21.57 20.50 -21.08
CA SER A 170 22.80 20.42 -21.89
C SER A 170 22.90 21.51 -22.98
N ALA A 171 21.77 22.04 -23.45
CA ALA A 171 21.73 23.11 -24.45
C ALA A 171 21.90 24.52 -23.83
N GLU A 172 21.69 24.65 -22.52
CA GLU A 172 21.78 25.89 -21.75
C GLU A 172 23.04 25.96 -20.87
N TYR A 173 23.88 24.92 -20.91
CA TYR A 173 25.12 24.87 -20.12
C TYR A 173 26.06 26.01 -20.53
N GLY A 174 26.33 26.93 -19.60
CA GLY A 174 27.10 28.15 -19.85
C GLY A 174 26.29 29.36 -20.37
N LEU A 175 25.02 29.17 -20.75
CA LEU A 175 24.10 30.25 -21.17
C LEU A 175 23.31 30.85 -20.01
N LEU A 176 23.23 30.13 -18.89
CA LEU A 176 22.55 30.59 -17.68
C LEU A 176 23.39 31.53 -16.82
N ALA A 177 24.57 31.98 -17.28
CA ALA A 177 25.47 32.89 -16.55
C ALA A 177 25.55 32.60 -15.03
N LEU A 178 25.64 31.30 -14.71
CA LEU A 178 25.93 30.78 -13.37
C LEU A 178 27.44 30.68 -13.20
N GLY A 179 27.97 30.95 -12.00
CA GLY A 179 29.36 30.65 -11.69
C GLY A 179 29.65 29.15 -11.81
N SER A 180 30.93 28.78 -11.93
CA SER A 180 31.37 27.38 -12.10
C SER A 180 30.97 26.43 -10.97
N THR A 181 30.59 26.98 -9.81
CA THR A 181 30.11 26.23 -8.64
C THR A 181 28.68 26.59 -8.24
N ASP A 182 28.00 27.43 -9.00
CA ASP A 182 26.66 27.91 -8.66
C ASP A 182 25.58 26.96 -9.19
N ASN A 183 24.48 26.88 -8.46
CA ASN A 183 23.28 26.14 -8.84
C ASN A 183 22.04 26.97 -8.44
N TYR A 184 20.87 26.51 -8.81
CA TYR A 184 19.59 27.10 -8.40
C TYR A 184 18.59 26.00 -8.06
N CYS A 185 17.58 26.32 -7.25
CA CYS A 185 16.48 25.39 -7.01
C CYS A 185 15.49 25.51 -8.16
N MET A 186 15.21 24.40 -8.85
CA MET A 186 14.21 24.38 -9.92
C MET A 186 12.83 24.76 -9.37
N GLY A 187 12.11 25.61 -10.11
CA GLY A 187 10.85 26.20 -9.66
C GLY A 187 9.72 25.19 -9.46
N GLY A 188 9.57 24.24 -10.39
CA GLY A 188 8.46 23.30 -10.44
C GLY A 188 8.27 22.45 -9.18
N PRO A 189 9.30 21.69 -8.73
CA PRO A 189 9.24 20.92 -7.48
C PRO A 189 9.09 21.74 -6.20
N GLY A 190 9.17 23.07 -6.32
CA GLY A 190 9.07 24.02 -5.24
C GLY A 190 10.43 24.46 -4.68
N VAL A 191 10.48 25.71 -4.21
CA VAL A 191 11.65 26.33 -3.59
C VAL A 191 11.30 26.72 -2.17
N VAL A 192 11.90 26.03 -1.19
CA VAL A 192 11.74 26.33 0.23
C VAL A 192 12.88 27.21 0.70
N MET A 193 12.53 28.31 1.36
CA MET A 193 13.44 29.28 1.97
C MET A 193 13.20 29.30 3.47
N SER A 194 14.27 29.35 4.27
CA SER A 194 14.13 29.66 5.69
C SER A 194 13.76 31.13 5.90
N ARG A 195 13.23 31.45 7.08
CA ARG A 195 12.98 32.84 7.49
C ARG A 195 14.21 33.72 7.30
N GLU A 196 15.39 33.23 7.68
CA GLU A 196 16.63 33.99 7.54
C GLU A 196 16.99 34.27 6.07
N THR A 197 16.81 33.29 5.18
CA THR A 197 17.01 33.52 3.73
C THR A 197 16.07 34.60 3.21
N LEU A 198 14.78 34.54 3.56
CA LEU A 198 13.81 35.50 3.05
C LEU A 198 14.03 36.90 3.63
N ARG A 199 14.43 37.00 4.91
CA ARG A 199 14.78 38.27 5.57
C ARG A 199 15.93 39.00 4.86
N LEU A 200 16.99 38.26 4.53
CA LEU A 200 18.16 38.82 3.83
C LEU A 200 17.87 39.12 2.35
N LEU A 201 17.01 38.32 1.72
CA LEU A 201 16.67 38.47 0.31
C LEU A 201 15.71 39.64 0.04
N SER A 202 14.70 39.83 0.90
CA SER A 202 13.56 40.73 0.66
C SER A 202 13.93 42.15 0.21
N PRO A 203 14.92 42.84 0.83
CA PRO A 203 15.32 44.20 0.43
C PRO A 203 15.87 44.31 -1.00
N HIS A 204 16.29 43.18 -1.60
CA HIS A 204 16.97 43.15 -2.88
C HIS A 204 16.09 42.65 -4.04
N LEU A 205 14.88 42.13 -3.75
CA LEU A 205 14.02 41.50 -4.76
C LEU A 205 13.66 42.44 -5.93
N GLU A 206 13.41 43.72 -5.66
CA GLU A 206 13.13 44.71 -6.72
C GLU A 206 14.36 44.97 -7.59
N SER A 207 15.53 45.15 -6.96
CA SER A 207 16.79 45.34 -7.67
C SER A 207 17.13 44.13 -8.53
N CYS A 208 16.92 42.91 -8.03
CA CYS A 208 17.12 41.69 -8.80
C CYS A 208 16.18 41.61 -10.00
N LEU A 209 14.90 41.97 -9.82
CA LEU A 209 13.91 41.95 -10.90
C LEU A 209 14.22 42.97 -12.01
N GLN A 210 14.90 44.08 -11.70
CA GLN A 210 15.34 45.07 -12.68
C GLN A 210 16.60 44.65 -13.46
N HIS A 211 17.37 43.68 -12.95
CA HIS A 211 18.67 43.27 -13.49
C HIS A 211 18.72 41.77 -13.81
N LEU A 212 17.69 41.28 -14.50
CA LEU A 212 17.59 39.88 -14.91
C LEU A 212 18.58 39.59 -16.05
N LEU A 213 19.21 38.42 -15.99
CA LEU A 213 20.17 37.97 -17.03
C LEU A 213 19.58 36.90 -17.95
N THR A 214 18.60 36.13 -17.47
CA THR A 214 17.84 35.16 -18.26
C THR A 214 16.35 35.40 -18.11
N THR A 215 15.56 34.68 -18.91
CA THR A 215 14.10 34.67 -18.85
C THR A 215 13.55 33.64 -17.84
N HIS A 216 14.39 32.75 -17.30
CA HIS A 216 14.01 31.70 -16.35
C HIS A 216 13.90 32.26 -14.93
N GLU A 217 12.70 32.22 -14.33
CA GLU A 217 12.44 32.87 -13.05
C GLU A 217 13.12 32.19 -11.86
N ASP A 218 13.26 30.86 -11.91
CA ASP A 218 13.87 30.06 -10.86
C ASP A 218 15.40 30.22 -10.83
N VAL A 219 16.02 30.34 -12.01
CA VAL A 219 17.43 30.70 -12.18
C VAL A 219 17.68 32.08 -11.59
N GLU A 220 16.88 33.08 -11.93
CA GLU A 220 17.08 34.46 -11.46
C GLU A 220 16.80 34.61 -9.95
N LEU A 221 15.80 33.91 -9.42
CA LEU A 221 15.58 33.85 -7.96
C LEU A 221 16.78 33.19 -7.26
N GLY A 222 17.28 32.07 -7.79
CA GLY A 222 18.48 31.40 -7.29
C GLY A 222 19.72 32.30 -7.28
N ARG A 223 19.93 33.08 -8.35
CA ARG A 223 21.03 34.06 -8.41
C ARG A 223 20.87 35.19 -7.42
N CYS A 224 19.66 35.71 -7.25
CA CYS A 224 19.40 36.75 -6.25
C CYS A 224 19.71 36.24 -4.83
N ILE A 225 19.28 35.01 -4.49
CA ILE A 225 19.63 34.34 -3.23
C ILE A 225 21.15 34.18 -3.10
N ARG A 226 21.81 33.67 -4.14
CA ARG A 226 23.27 33.47 -4.12
C ARG A 226 24.02 34.77 -3.90
N ARG A 227 23.63 35.84 -4.58
CA ARG A 227 24.30 37.16 -4.54
C ARG A 227 24.11 37.88 -3.21
N HIS A 228 22.91 37.85 -2.65
CA HIS A 228 22.56 38.68 -1.48
C HIS A 228 22.51 37.92 -0.16
N VAL A 229 22.27 36.60 -0.19
CA VAL A 229 22.23 35.73 1.00
C VAL A 229 23.50 34.89 1.11
N GLY A 230 24.17 34.60 -0.01
CA GLY A 230 25.41 33.82 -0.03
C GLY A 230 25.22 32.30 -0.04
N VAL A 231 23.99 31.81 -0.03
CA VAL A 231 23.67 30.37 -0.07
C VAL A 231 23.28 29.92 -1.48
N ALA A 232 23.63 28.69 -1.83
CA ALA A 232 23.20 28.02 -3.05
C ALA A 232 22.03 27.07 -2.75
N CYS A 233 21.37 26.55 -3.78
CA CYS A 233 20.41 25.47 -3.59
C CYS A 233 21.09 24.23 -3.02
N THR A 234 20.41 23.55 -2.10
CA THR A 234 20.93 22.35 -1.44
C THR A 234 21.32 21.28 -2.48
N TRP A 235 22.63 20.99 -2.55
CA TRP A 235 23.20 20.03 -3.51
C TRP A 235 23.38 18.66 -2.86
N ASN A 236 22.32 17.85 -2.86
CA ASN A 236 22.37 16.46 -2.42
C ASN A 236 21.58 15.58 -3.41
N TYR A 237 22.12 14.41 -3.76
CA TYR A 237 21.48 13.45 -4.67
C TYR A 237 20.07 13.06 -4.19
N GLU A 238 19.85 13.01 -2.87
CA GLU A 238 18.55 12.68 -2.29
C GLU A 238 17.50 13.73 -2.59
N MET A 239 17.90 14.99 -2.81
CA MET A 239 16.97 16.07 -3.14
C MET A 239 16.25 15.84 -4.46
N GLN A 240 16.84 15.09 -5.40
CA GLN A 240 16.17 14.69 -6.65
C GLN A 240 15.04 13.69 -6.43
N LYS A 241 15.13 12.90 -5.35
CA LYS A 241 14.09 11.94 -4.96
C LYS A 241 13.04 12.58 -4.05
N LEU A 242 13.47 13.47 -3.14
CA LEU A 242 12.59 14.16 -2.19
C LEU A 242 11.79 15.28 -2.86
N PHE A 243 12.42 16.10 -3.69
CA PHE A 243 11.77 17.13 -4.50
C PHE A 243 11.77 16.64 -5.94
N HIS A 244 10.79 15.79 -6.26
CA HIS A 244 10.84 14.98 -7.46
C HIS A 244 10.24 15.69 -8.67
N ASN A 245 11.01 15.74 -9.76
CA ASN A 245 10.63 16.34 -11.04
C ASN A 245 10.64 15.31 -12.17
N ASN A 246 9.52 15.15 -12.87
CA ASN A 246 9.37 14.28 -14.04
C ASN A 246 8.84 15.05 -15.26
N GLN A 247 9.46 16.20 -15.55
CA GLN A 247 9.08 17.07 -16.69
C GLN A 247 9.26 16.42 -18.07
N THR A 248 10.04 15.34 -18.18
CA THR A 248 10.33 14.66 -19.45
C THR A 248 9.21 13.70 -19.89
N THR A 249 8.26 13.36 -19.01
CA THR A 249 7.21 12.38 -19.29
C THR A 249 5.87 13.06 -19.58
N SER A 250 5.34 12.88 -20.78
CA SER A 250 4.07 13.50 -21.23
C SER A 250 2.83 13.03 -20.46
N ARG A 251 2.92 11.90 -19.75
CA ARG A 251 1.89 11.32 -18.88
C ARG A 251 2.45 10.96 -17.50
N ALA A 252 3.11 11.92 -16.86
CA ALA A 252 3.64 11.75 -15.52
C ALA A 252 2.51 11.31 -14.55
N TYR A 253 2.78 10.26 -13.75
CA TYR A 253 1.91 9.79 -12.66
C TYR A 253 0.54 9.23 -13.07
N THR A 254 0.31 8.90 -14.35
CA THR A 254 -0.90 8.19 -14.80
C THR A 254 -0.81 6.67 -14.63
N GLY A 255 0.37 6.12 -14.38
CA GLY A 255 0.63 4.68 -14.23
C GLY A 255 0.97 4.30 -12.79
N ASP A 256 2.21 3.84 -12.59
CA ASP A 256 2.77 3.56 -11.26
C ASP A 256 2.93 4.84 -10.42
N LEU A 257 2.71 4.72 -9.11
CA LEU A 257 2.85 5.79 -8.11
C LEU A 257 3.88 5.45 -7.03
N SER A 258 4.76 4.47 -7.28
CA SER A 258 5.84 4.08 -6.37
C SER A 258 6.76 5.24 -5.98
N GLU A 259 7.05 6.15 -6.92
CA GLU A 259 7.87 7.35 -6.73
C GLU A 259 7.28 8.31 -5.66
N VAL A 260 5.94 8.38 -5.56
CA VAL A 260 5.23 9.23 -4.59
C VAL A 260 5.57 8.83 -3.15
N ARG A 261 5.88 7.56 -2.91
CA ARG A 261 6.16 7.03 -1.55
C ARG A 261 7.40 7.67 -0.94
N ALA A 262 8.44 7.90 -1.73
CA ALA A 262 9.71 8.42 -1.25
C ALA A 262 9.85 9.95 -1.39
N ALA A 263 9.02 10.58 -2.23
CA ALA A 263 9.05 12.02 -2.44
C ALA A 263 8.38 12.79 -1.29
N ILE A 264 8.77 14.05 -1.12
CA ILE A 264 8.08 15.10 -0.34
C ILE A 264 7.21 15.93 -1.28
N THR A 265 7.76 16.33 -2.43
CA THR A 265 7.04 17.04 -3.48
C THR A 265 7.12 16.30 -4.80
N VAL A 266 6.04 16.36 -5.59
CA VAL A 266 5.91 15.66 -6.87
C VAL A 266 5.43 16.62 -7.93
N HIS A 267 6.17 16.76 -9.03
CA HIS A 267 5.92 17.69 -10.12
C HIS A 267 6.31 17.10 -11.48
N PRO A 268 5.59 17.37 -12.59
CA PRO A 268 4.35 18.14 -12.69
C PRO A 268 3.08 17.28 -12.67
N ILE A 269 1.99 17.80 -12.10
CA ILE A 269 0.67 17.19 -12.09
C ILE A 269 -0.37 18.20 -12.61
N LYS A 270 -0.51 18.23 -13.94
CA LYS A 270 -1.37 19.21 -14.64
C LYS A 270 -2.85 18.81 -14.68
N ASP A 271 -3.13 17.51 -14.62
CA ASP A 271 -4.49 16.97 -14.68
C ASP A 271 -5.10 16.86 -13.27
N PRO A 272 -6.24 17.53 -13.00
CA PRO A 272 -7.00 17.38 -11.76
C PRO A 272 -7.30 15.94 -11.33
N ALA A 273 -7.57 15.04 -12.27
CA ALA A 273 -7.85 13.64 -11.96
C ALA A 273 -6.60 12.94 -11.40
N VAL A 274 -5.43 13.22 -11.98
CA VAL A 274 -4.15 12.72 -11.51
C VAL A 274 -3.82 13.31 -10.13
N MET A 275 -4.04 14.61 -9.91
CA MET A 275 -3.86 15.27 -8.60
C MET A 275 -4.65 14.57 -7.49
N ARG A 276 -5.93 14.27 -7.75
CA ARG A 276 -6.80 13.55 -6.80
C ARG A 276 -6.35 12.11 -6.58
N ARG A 277 -5.90 11.42 -7.63
CA ARG A 277 -5.39 10.05 -7.51
C ARG A 277 -4.13 9.97 -6.66
N VAL A 278 -3.16 10.87 -6.90
CA VAL A 278 -1.96 11.02 -6.07
C VAL A 278 -2.35 11.32 -4.61
N HIS A 279 -3.35 12.19 -4.41
CA HIS A 279 -3.87 12.49 -3.08
C HIS A 279 -4.42 11.27 -2.35
N VAL A 280 -5.29 10.49 -2.99
CA VAL A 280 -5.87 9.27 -2.42
C VAL A 280 -4.78 8.27 -2.06
N HIS A 281 -3.77 8.12 -2.92
CA HIS A 281 -2.64 7.22 -2.70
C HIS A 281 -1.79 7.64 -1.48
N ASP A 282 -1.43 8.91 -1.35
CA ASP A 282 -0.72 9.42 -0.16
C ASP A 282 -1.55 9.27 1.14
N ARG A 283 -2.88 9.47 1.05
CA ARG A 283 -3.79 9.23 2.18
C ARG A 283 -3.80 7.78 2.63
N ALA A 284 -3.74 6.83 1.70
CA ALA A 284 -3.64 5.42 2.02
C ALA A 284 -2.34 5.10 2.79
N PHE A 285 -1.19 5.62 2.34
CA PHE A 285 0.07 5.47 3.07
C PHE A 285 0.02 6.08 4.47
N ARG A 286 -0.55 7.28 4.62
CA ARG A 286 -0.72 7.91 5.94
C ARG A 286 -1.60 7.05 6.85
N LEU A 287 -2.69 6.50 6.33
CA LEU A 287 -3.59 5.63 7.10
C LEU A 287 -2.86 4.38 7.59
N GLN A 288 -2.04 3.75 6.73
CA GLN A 288 -1.23 2.58 7.08
C GLN A 288 -0.20 2.93 8.17
N ALA A 289 0.53 4.05 8.00
CA ALA A 289 1.52 4.51 9.00
C ALA A 289 0.88 4.83 10.35
N LEU A 290 -0.31 5.46 10.36
CA LEU A 290 -1.05 5.74 11.59
C LEU A 290 -1.58 4.46 12.27
N ARG A 291 -1.98 3.45 11.50
CA ARG A 291 -2.35 2.13 12.03
C ARG A 291 -1.13 1.44 12.67
N ALA A 292 0.02 1.45 12.00
CA ALA A 292 1.27 0.91 12.55
C ALA A 292 1.69 1.64 13.85
N ARG A 293 1.65 2.97 13.85
CA ARG A 293 1.94 3.77 15.05
C ARG A 293 0.96 3.50 16.20
N ARG A 294 -0.33 3.31 15.91
CA ARG A 294 -1.31 2.92 16.93
C ARG A 294 -0.95 1.57 17.56
N VAL A 295 -0.46 0.62 16.78
CA VAL A 295 0.00 -0.68 17.30
C VAL A 295 1.24 -0.50 18.19
N SER A 296 2.25 0.23 17.72
CA SER A 296 3.47 0.52 18.50
C SER A 296 3.17 1.24 19.82
N LEU A 297 2.31 2.25 19.81
CA LEU A 297 1.93 2.97 21.04
C LEU A 297 1.12 2.09 22.00
N ARG A 298 0.33 1.15 21.49
CA ARG A 298 -0.37 0.17 22.33
C ARG A 298 0.61 -0.81 22.99
N THR A 299 1.65 -1.22 22.27
CA THR A 299 2.71 -2.08 22.83
C THR A 299 3.61 -1.34 23.83
N GLU A 300 3.79 -0.03 23.68
CA GLU A 300 4.54 0.80 24.66
C GLU A 300 3.74 1.08 25.94
N ARG A 301 2.40 1.12 25.86
CA ARG A 301 1.54 1.44 27.01
C ARG A 301 1.23 0.24 27.92
N SER A 302 1.61 -0.97 27.53
CA SER A 302 1.48 -2.15 28.37
C SER A 302 2.70 -2.29 29.28
N ASP A 303 2.51 -2.28 30.61
CA ASP A 303 3.49 -2.63 31.67
C ASP A 303 4.04 -4.07 31.57
N VAL A 304 3.87 -4.73 30.42
CA VAL A 304 4.37 -6.06 30.16
C VAL A 304 5.80 -5.90 29.65
N GLN A 305 6.75 -6.35 30.47
CA GLN A 305 8.16 -6.48 30.14
C GLN A 305 8.29 -7.08 28.74
N GLN A 306 8.83 -6.29 27.78
CA GLN A 306 8.92 -6.74 26.40
C GLN A 306 9.73 -8.05 26.35
N PRO A 307 9.20 -9.13 25.73
CA PRO A 307 10.00 -10.32 25.52
C PRO A 307 11.18 -9.95 24.61
N THR A 308 12.40 -10.07 25.13
CA THR A 308 13.59 -9.81 24.34
C THR A 308 13.67 -10.82 23.20
N LEU A 309 13.73 -10.35 21.95
CA LEU A 309 13.82 -11.19 20.74
C LEU A 309 14.98 -12.21 20.77
N VAL A 310 16.01 -11.91 21.55
CA VAL A 310 17.27 -12.66 21.62
C VAL A 310 17.41 -13.48 22.91
N ARG A 311 16.50 -13.31 23.88
CA ARG A 311 16.57 -14.00 25.19
C ARG A 311 15.19 -14.50 25.60
N ILE A 312 14.87 -15.68 25.10
CA ILE A 312 13.83 -16.53 25.67
C ILE A 312 14.58 -17.56 26.51
N MET A 313 14.35 -17.63 27.82
CA MET A 313 14.77 -18.76 28.64
C MET A 313 13.65 -19.81 28.58
N PRO A 314 13.77 -20.86 27.75
CA PRO A 314 12.77 -21.93 27.72
C PRO A 314 12.81 -22.69 29.06
N ASN A 315 11.65 -22.99 29.64
CA ASN A 315 11.56 -23.85 30.82
C ASN A 315 11.65 -25.34 30.44
N SER A 316 11.35 -25.67 29.18
CA SER A 316 11.45 -27.02 28.62
C SER A 316 11.82 -27.00 27.13
N SER A 317 12.29 -28.13 26.60
CA SER A 317 12.60 -28.28 25.17
C SER A 317 11.38 -28.11 24.25
N ARG A 318 10.16 -28.21 24.79
CA ARG A 318 8.91 -27.97 24.04
C ARG A 318 8.59 -26.49 23.87
N ASP A 319 9.21 -25.61 24.66
CA ASP A 319 9.04 -24.16 24.61
C ASP A 319 9.94 -23.49 23.55
N LEU A 320 10.78 -24.29 22.88
CA LEU A 320 11.65 -23.85 21.80
C LEU A 320 10.94 -24.00 20.47
N THR A 321 10.48 -22.87 19.91
CA THR A 321 10.03 -22.81 18.52
C THR A 321 11.26 -22.78 17.59
N PRO A 322 11.36 -23.73 16.63
CA PRO A 322 12.50 -23.80 15.73
C PRO A 322 12.54 -22.59 14.78
N TRP A 323 13.75 -22.22 14.38
CA TRP A 323 13.97 -21.21 13.34
C TRP A 323 14.06 -21.89 11.98
N ASP A 324 13.28 -21.39 11.03
CA ASP A 324 13.30 -21.80 9.63
C ASP A 324 14.32 -20.98 8.85
N TYR A 325 15.18 -21.63 8.08
CA TYR A 325 16.21 -20.94 7.29
C TYR A 325 15.63 -20.35 6.00
N ILE A 326 16.01 -19.11 5.69
CA ILE A 326 15.60 -18.32 4.53
C ILE A 326 16.83 -18.03 3.66
N ASN A 327 16.74 -18.17 2.34
CA ASN A 327 17.77 -17.72 1.39
C ASN A 327 17.12 -16.88 0.28
N ASN A 328 17.88 -15.93 -0.28
CA ASN A 328 17.50 -15.11 -1.43
C ASN A 328 17.03 -15.97 -2.63
N ASN A 329 17.67 -17.13 -2.82
CA ASN A 329 17.29 -18.08 -3.86
C ASN A 329 16.41 -19.22 -3.33
N LYS A 330 15.11 -18.90 -3.29
CA LYS A 330 13.96 -19.78 -3.58
C LYS A 330 13.46 -20.85 -2.61
N ILE A 331 14.02 -21.14 -1.43
CA ILE A 331 13.42 -22.20 -0.57
C ILE A 331 13.58 -21.89 0.93
N LEU A 332 12.46 -21.87 1.66
CA LEU A 332 12.44 -22.00 3.12
C LEU A 332 12.75 -23.47 3.48
N PHE A 333 13.82 -23.72 4.23
CA PHE A 333 14.10 -25.04 4.78
C PHE A 333 13.52 -25.12 6.19
N CYS A 334 12.40 -25.84 6.33
CA CYS A 334 11.80 -26.15 7.62
C CYS A 334 12.56 -27.30 8.26
N ALA A 335 13.20 -27.07 9.40
CA ALA A 335 13.79 -28.16 10.18
C ALA A 335 12.66 -29.11 10.65
N ASP A 336 12.90 -30.42 10.61
CA ASP A 336 12.00 -31.48 11.08
C ASP A 336 10.63 -31.63 10.38
N ARG A 337 10.41 -31.03 9.20
CA ARG A 337 9.18 -31.25 8.42
C ARG A 337 9.45 -31.55 6.94
N VAL A 338 9.46 -32.84 6.60
CA VAL A 338 9.72 -33.36 5.23
C VAL A 338 8.73 -32.85 4.18
N ASN A 339 7.51 -32.45 4.59
CA ASN A 339 6.43 -31.99 3.69
C ASN A 339 6.10 -30.50 3.83
N CYS A 340 7.04 -29.66 4.28
CA CYS A 340 6.79 -28.22 4.38
C CYS A 340 6.56 -27.63 2.97
N PRO A 341 5.43 -26.92 2.72
CA PRO A 341 5.20 -26.31 1.42
C PRO A 341 6.30 -25.29 1.14
N ARG A 342 6.88 -25.36 -0.07
CA ARG A 342 7.98 -24.49 -0.50
C ARG A 342 7.47 -23.05 -0.62
N HIS A 343 7.43 -22.33 0.48
CA HIS A 343 7.10 -20.92 0.50
C HIS A 343 8.38 -20.10 0.29
N THR A 344 8.24 -18.99 -0.43
CA THR A 344 9.26 -17.96 -0.49
C THR A 344 8.88 -16.83 0.45
N VAL A 345 9.83 -15.93 0.76
CA VAL A 345 9.53 -14.68 1.48
C VAL A 345 8.34 -14.00 0.81
N ASP A 346 7.33 -13.64 1.61
CA ASP A 346 6.08 -13.04 1.13
C ASP A 346 6.33 -11.88 0.15
N LEU A 347 5.49 -11.77 -0.88
CA LEU A 347 5.66 -10.79 -1.95
C LEU A 347 5.70 -9.37 -1.40
N SER A 348 4.90 -9.05 -0.38
CA SER A 348 4.90 -7.72 0.24
C SER A 348 6.26 -7.40 0.88
N ILE A 349 6.89 -8.38 1.52
CA ILE A 349 8.22 -8.23 2.14
C ILE A 349 9.30 -8.16 1.05
N ARG A 350 9.22 -8.97 -0.01
CA ARG A 350 10.14 -8.88 -1.16
C ARG A 350 10.09 -7.51 -1.84
N THR A 351 8.88 -6.97 -2.03
CA THR A 351 8.68 -5.65 -2.63
C THR A 351 9.19 -4.54 -1.71
N GLU A 352 9.01 -4.66 -0.38
CA GLU A 352 9.60 -3.72 0.60
C GLU A 352 11.13 -3.81 0.68
N MET A 353 11.70 -5.00 0.49
CA MET A 353 13.15 -5.25 0.60
C MET A 353 13.93 -4.98 -0.70
N GLY A 354 13.25 -4.67 -1.81
CA GLY A 354 13.76 -4.40 -3.17
C GLY A 354 15.28 -4.31 -3.38
N ASP A 355 15.93 -3.28 -2.85
CA ASP A 355 17.34 -2.93 -3.12
C ASP A 355 18.35 -3.57 -2.13
N ILE A 356 17.89 -4.32 -1.13
CA ILE A 356 18.75 -4.95 -0.11
C ILE A 356 19.06 -6.39 -0.53
N VAL A 357 20.34 -6.70 -0.77
CA VAL A 357 20.77 -8.08 -1.02
C VAL A 357 20.77 -8.84 0.30
N THR A 358 19.64 -9.43 0.66
CA THR A 358 19.56 -10.44 1.72
C THR A 358 20.39 -11.65 1.27
N GLN A 359 21.43 -12.04 2.00
CA GLN A 359 22.17 -13.27 1.66
C GLN A 359 21.38 -14.49 2.14
N TYR A 360 21.02 -14.47 3.43
CA TYR A 360 20.19 -15.47 4.08
C TYR A 360 19.55 -14.89 5.34
N GLY A 361 18.65 -15.63 5.95
CA GLY A 361 18.01 -15.24 7.20
C GLY A 361 17.37 -16.42 7.90
N TYR A 362 16.70 -16.14 9.01
CA TYR A 362 15.94 -17.09 9.78
C TYR A 362 14.58 -16.50 10.08
N MET A 363 13.52 -17.30 9.97
CA MET A 363 12.16 -16.94 10.34
C MET A 363 11.71 -17.82 11.50
N ARG A 364 10.91 -17.30 12.40
CA ARG A 364 10.20 -18.11 13.38
C ARG A 364 8.82 -17.52 13.62
N VAL A 365 7.79 -18.35 13.55
CA VAL A 365 6.43 -17.94 13.90
C VAL A 365 6.18 -18.27 15.37
N GLU A 366 5.89 -17.25 16.17
CA GLU A 366 5.48 -17.41 17.57
C GLU A 366 4.04 -16.88 17.74
N PRO A 367 3.07 -17.77 18.04
CA PRO A 367 1.65 -17.41 18.14
C PRO A 367 1.33 -16.25 19.09
N ARG A 368 2.14 -16.02 20.12
CA ARG A 368 1.90 -15.00 21.16
C ARG A 368 2.13 -13.57 20.67
N TYR A 369 3.03 -13.36 19.72
CA TYR A 369 3.45 -12.01 19.35
C TYR A 369 3.70 -11.80 17.87
N GLY A 370 3.82 -12.84 17.03
CA GLY A 370 3.98 -12.63 15.59
C GLY A 370 5.03 -13.51 14.92
N VAL A 371 5.57 -12.98 13.82
CA VAL A 371 6.66 -13.59 13.08
C VAL A 371 7.95 -12.84 13.39
N ASP A 372 8.96 -13.56 13.87
CA ASP A 372 10.32 -13.04 14.06
C ASP A 372 11.18 -13.35 12.83
N TYR A 373 12.04 -12.41 12.46
CA TYR A 373 13.04 -12.55 11.41
C TYR A 373 14.42 -12.16 11.92
N VAL A 374 15.42 -12.97 11.61
CA VAL A 374 16.84 -12.63 11.69
C VAL A 374 17.36 -12.57 10.27
N LEU A 375 17.63 -11.39 9.76
CA LEU A 375 18.03 -11.18 8.38
C LEU A 375 19.50 -10.81 8.32
N ASP A 376 20.27 -11.52 7.49
CA ASP A 376 21.65 -11.17 7.19
C ASP A 376 21.72 -10.50 5.82
N MET A 377 22.06 -9.23 5.85
CA MET A 377 21.91 -8.31 4.73
C MET A 377 23.27 -7.75 4.32
N ILE A 378 23.53 -7.68 3.01
CA ILE A 378 24.63 -6.90 2.47
C ILE A 378 24.09 -5.58 1.95
N LEU A 379 24.57 -4.50 2.57
CA LEU A 379 24.31 -3.13 2.14
C LEU A 379 25.50 -2.65 1.31
N TRP A 380 25.22 -2.21 0.08
CA TRP A 380 26.24 -1.70 -0.84
C TRP A 380 26.34 -0.18 -0.71
N PHE A 381 27.42 0.31 -0.12
CA PHE A 381 27.72 1.73 -0.03
C PHE A 381 28.64 2.14 -1.18
N LYS A 382 28.23 3.11 -1.99
CA LYS A 382 29.10 3.73 -2.99
C LYS A 382 29.87 4.86 -2.31
N LYS A 383 31.15 4.65 -2.02
CA LYS A 383 32.02 5.69 -1.46
C LYS A 383 32.61 6.51 -2.60
N PHE A 384 32.21 7.77 -2.70
CA PHE A 384 32.77 8.72 -3.65
C PHE A 384 33.92 9.48 -2.98
N ARG A 385 35.17 9.08 -3.25
CA ARG A 385 36.36 9.91 -3.01
C ARG A 385 37.16 10.03 -4.30
N PRO A 386 37.35 11.22 -4.87
CA PRO A 386 38.25 11.40 -6.01
C PRO A 386 39.66 10.89 -5.64
N PRO A 387 40.38 10.13 -6.51
CA PRO A 387 40.09 9.82 -7.91
C PRO A 387 39.43 8.45 -8.15
N HIS A 388 39.03 7.69 -7.12
CA HIS A 388 38.58 6.30 -7.26
C HIS A 388 37.16 6.08 -6.73
N ARG A 389 36.30 5.49 -7.55
CA ARG A 389 34.99 4.99 -7.12
C ARG A 389 35.18 3.59 -6.53
N THR A 390 34.84 3.41 -5.26
CA THR A 390 34.90 2.09 -4.61
C THR A 390 33.55 1.76 -4.01
N THR A 391 33.01 0.60 -4.38
CA THR A 391 31.80 0.05 -3.76
C THR A 391 32.23 -0.75 -2.53
N LEU A 392 31.73 -0.38 -1.36
CA LEU A 392 31.95 -1.09 -0.10
C LEU A 392 30.69 -1.88 0.23
N SER A 393 30.82 -3.20 0.33
CA SER A 393 29.78 -4.05 0.90
C SER A 393 29.92 -4.07 2.43
N VAL A 394 28.84 -3.76 3.14
CA VAL A 394 28.77 -3.84 4.60
C VAL A 394 27.69 -4.85 4.95
N ARG A 395 28.10 -5.90 5.65
CA ARG A 395 27.19 -6.92 6.17
C ARG A 395 26.53 -6.45 7.47
N ARG A 396 25.22 -6.56 7.59
CA ARG A 396 24.42 -6.18 8.76
C ARG A 396 23.40 -7.26 9.07
N HIS A 397 23.21 -7.51 10.37
CA HIS A 397 22.11 -8.32 10.86
C HIS A 397 20.95 -7.40 11.25
N ALA A 398 19.74 -7.71 10.79
CA ALA A 398 18.52 -7.07 11.25
C ALA A 398 17.62 -8.08 11.97
N TYR A 399 17.09 -7.66 13.11
CA TYR A 399 16.09 -8.40 13.85
C TYR A 399 14.75 -7.70 13.64
N VAL A 400 13.81 -8.35 12.97
CA VAL A 400 12.50 -7.78 12.64
C VAL A 400 11.43 -8.62 13.29
N GLN A 401 10.47 -7.97 13.95
CA GLN A 401 9.30 -8.65 14.49
C GLN A 401 8.05 -8.08 13.82
N GLN A 402 7.37 -8.91 13.05
CA GLN A 402 6.06 -8.60 12.50
C GLN A 402 5.00 -9.06 13.50
N VAL A 403 4.40 -8.11 14.22
CA VAL A 403 3.32 -8.43 15.15
C VAL A 403 2.04 -8.81 14.42
N PHE A 404 1.33 -9.82 14.92
CA PHE A 404 -0.02 -10.10 14.44
C PHE A 404 -0.93 -8.90 14.74
N ALA A 405 -1.93 -8.66 13.88
CA ALA A 405 -3.03 -7.78 14.27
C ALA A 405 -3.65 -8.30 15.58
N PRO A 406 -4.21 -7.41 16.44
CA PRO A 406 -4.90 -7.85 17.65
C PRO A 406 -5.90 -8.94 17.29
N LEU A 407 -5.86 -10.06 18.02
CA LEU A 407 -6.70 -11.21 17.77
C LEU A 407 -8.16 -10.76 17.83
N GLN A 408 -8.79 -10.60 16.67
CA GLN A 408 -10.19 -10.27 16.55
C GLN A 408 -10.94 -11.59 16.38
N ALA A 409 -11.51 -12.07 17.48
CA ALA A 409 -12.52 -13.10 17.42
C ALA A 409 -13.81 -12.48 16.87
N LEU A 410 -13.94 -12.48 15.54
CA LEU A 410 -15.20 -12.22 14.87
C LEU A 410 -15.88 -13.57 14.70
N SER A 411 -17.11 -13.72 15.21
CA SER A 411 -17.89 -14.91 14.86
C SER A 411 -18.05 -14.94 13.34
N GLU A 412 -17.94 -16.13 12.74
CA GLU A 412 -18.12 -16.35 11.30
C GLU A 412 -19.43 -15.70 10.80
N LYS A 413 -20.47 -15.72 11.63
CA LYS A 413 -21.76 -15.06 11.39
C LYS A 413 -21.65 -13.53 11.32
N ASN A 414 -20.87 -12.90 12.19
CA ASN A 414 -20.66 -11.44 12.19
C ASN A 414 -19.76 -10.97 11.04
N LEU A 415 -18.73 -11.74 10.68
CA LEU A 415 -17.89 -11.44 9.51
C LEU A 415 -18.72 -11.54 8.23
N ARG A 416 -19.45 -12.65 8.04
CA ARG A 416 -20.29 -12.85 6.85
C ARG A 416 -21.44 -11.84 6.76
N SER A 417 -22.11 -11.49 7.87
CA SER A 417 -23.16 -10.47 7.84
C SER A 417 -22.63 -9.07 7.52
N ASN A 418 -21.41 -8.73 7.95
CA ASN A 418 -20.77 -7.47 7.57
C ASN A 418 -20.33 -7.46 6.10
N LEU A 419 -19.81 -8.58 5.57
CA LEU A 419 -19.47 -8.72 4.14
C LEU A 419 -20.71 -8.67 3.23
N ARG A 420 -21.86 -9.15 3.74
CA ARG A 420 -23.16 -9.11 3.04
C ARG A 420 -23.90 -7.77 3.23
N ARG A 421 -23.37 -6.85 4.05
CA ARG A 421 -24.00 -5.54 4.33
C ARG A 421 -23.80 -4.62 3.12
N GLY A 422 -24.80 -4.59 2.23
CA GLY A 422 -24.76 -3.83 0.98
C GLY A 422 -25.02 -4.67 -0.27
N SER A 423 -25.16 -5.99 -0.15
CA SER A 423 -25.64 -6.87 -1.21
C SER A 423 -27.07 -7.34 -0.93
N ASN A 424 -27.94 -7.36 -1.94
CA ASN A 424 -29.26 -7.98 -1.87
C ASN A 424 -29.08 -9.50 -1.85
N PHE A 425 -28.68 -10.03 -0.70
CA PHE A 425 -28.28 -11.42 -0.55
C PHE A 425 -29.50 -12.37 -0.61
N THR A 426 -29.57 -13.21 -1.65
CA THR A 426 -30.54 -14.32 -1.81
C THR A 426 -30.00 -15.67 -1.31
N GLY A 427 -28.80 -15.68 -0.71
CA GLY A 427 -27.86 -16.80 -0.78
C GLY A 427 -28.06 -17.99 0.14
N GLU A 428 -29.22 -18.63 0.04
CA GLU A 428 -29.31 -20.10 0.14
C GLU A 428 -29.98 -20.68 -1.13
N ASN A 429 -30.87 -19.91 -1.77
CA ASN A 429 -31.61 -20.32 -2.98
C ASN A 429 -31.14 -19.55 -4.24
N ALA A 430 -29.90 -19.04 -4.25
CA ALA A 430 -29.38 -18.37 -5.43
C ALA A 430 -29.28 -19.36 -6.60
N HIS A 431 -29.88 -19.00 -7.74
CA HIS A 431 -29.82 -19.78 -8.96
C HIS A 431 -28.36 -19.85 -9.46
N LEU A 432 -27.85 -21.07 -9.62
CA LEU A 432 -26.45 -21.35 -9.96
C LEU A 432 -26.32 -21.60 -11.47
N HIS A 433 -25.58 -20.74 -12.16
CA HIS A 433 -25.29 -20.88 -13.58
C HIS A 433 -23.94 -21.59 -13.77
N MET A 434 -23.99 -22.89 -14.06
CA MET A 434 -22.79 -23.67 -14.37
C MET A 434 -22.39 -23.42 -15.83
N ILE A 435 -21.14 -23.05 -16.07
CA ILE A 435 -20.61 -22.81 -17.42
C ILE A 435 -19.56 -23.87 -17.72
N LEU A 436 -19.80 -24.62 -18.79
CA LEU A 436 -19.00 -25.78 -19.17
C LEU A 436 -18.50 -25.63 -20.62
N PRO A 437 -17.20 -25.36 -20.83
CA PRO A 437 -16.56 -25.51 -22.13
C PRO A 437 -16.47 -26.99 -22.51
N LEU A 438 -16.92 -27.34 -23.73
CA LEU A 438 -16.93 -28.72 -24.22
C LEU A 438 -16.35 -28.82 -25.63
N LYS A 439 -15.32 -29.66 -25.78
CA LYS A 439 -14.77 -30.10 -27.07
C LYS A 439 -14.38 -31.56 -26.94
N GLY A 440 -14.96 -32.44 -27.74
CA GLY A 440 -14.71 -33.87 -27.59
C GLY A 440 -15.38 -34.47 -26.34
N ARG A 441 -14.86 -35.62 -25.91
CA ARG A 441 -15.10 -36.25 -24.60
C ARG A 441 -16.54 -36.72 -24.35
N ALA A 442 -17.26 -37.16 -25.37
CA ALA A 442 -18.66 -37.58 -25.25
C ALA A 442 -18.92 -38.58 -24.12
N ALA A 443 -18.06 -39.59 -23.93
CA ALA A 443 -18.22 -40.56 -22.84
C ALA A 443 -18.10 -39.91 -21.44
N ILE A 444 -17.21 -38.94 -21.27
CA ILE A 444 -17.02 -38.23 -20.00
C ILE A 444 -18.18 -37.26 -19.77
N PHE A 445 -18.64 -36.60 -20.83
CA PHE A 445 -19.82 -35.73 -20.76
C PHE A 445 -21.09 -36.50 -20.41
N ALA A 446 -21.30 -37.68 -20.97
CA ALA A 446 -22.42 -38.57 -20.59
C ALA A 446 -22.39 -38.93 -19.09
N ARG A 447 -21.21 -39.20 -18.53
CA ARG A 447 -21.04 -39.44 -17.09
C ARG A 447 -21.37 -38.19 -16.26
N PHE A 448 -20.87 -37.03 -16.66
CA PHE A 448 -21.18 -35.75 -16.01
C PHE A 448 -22.68 -35.45 -16.05
N ALA A 449 -23.31 -35.64 -17.20
CA ALA A 449 -24.73 -35.44 -17.44
C ALA A 449 -25.58 -36.36 -16.55
N GLY A 450 -25.27 -37.66 -16.53
CA GLY A 450 -25.94 -38.63 -15.66
C GLY A 450 -25.79 -38.29 -14.19
N HIS A 451 -24.62 -37.80 -13.78
CA HIS A 451 -24.39 -37.35 -12.41
C HIS A 451 -25.20 -36.10 -12.06
N LEU A 452 -25.19 -35.08 -12.93
CA LEU A 452 -25.93 -33.83 -12.75
C LEU A 452 -27.45 -34.05 -12.74
N LYS A 453 -27.95 -35.01 -13.53
CA LYS A 453 -29.37 -35.42 -13.55
C LYS A 453 -29.80 -36.05 -12.23
N ASN A 454 -28.89 -36.73 -11.53
CA ASN A 454 -29.19 -37.45 -10.29
C ASN A 454 -28.83 -36.67 -9.02
N ILE A 455 -28.13 -35.54 -9.15
CA ILE A 455 -27.73 -34.72 -8.01
C ILE A 455 -28.88 -33.81 -7.56
N CYS A 456 -29.32 -33.99 -6.31
CA CYS A 456 -30.34 -33.19 -5.62
C CYS A 456 -31.71 -33.08 -6.32
N ALA A 457 -32.70 -33.87 -5.89
CA ALA A 457 -34.09 -33.83 -6.40
C ALA A 457 -34.85 -32.49 -6.18
N ARG A 458 -34.24 -31.49 -5.52
CA ARG A 458 -34.80 -30.15 -5.27
C ARG A 458 -34.16 -29.04 -6.13
N ALA A 459 -33.28 -29.38 -7.07
CA ALA A 459 -32.47 -28.44 -7.83
C ALA A 459 -33.21 -27.77 -9.01
N GLY A 460 -34.33 -27.11 -8.74
CA GLY A 460 -34.92 -26.13 -9.67
C GLY A 460 -34.06 -24.88 -9.89
N ASP A 461 -32.90 -24.79 -9.22
CA ASP A 461 -32.03 -23.61 -9.13
C ASP A 461 -30.64 -23.83 -9.76
N ILE A 462 -30.52 -24.71 -10.76
CA ILE A 462 -29.28 -24.91 -11.53
C ILE A 462 -29.59 -24.84 -13.04
N SER A 463 -28.82 -24.03 -13.75
CA SER A 463 -28.75 -24.10 -15.22
C SER A 463 -27.35 -24.46 -15.66
N LEU A 464 -27.26 -25.20 -16.77
CA LEU A 464 -26.01 -25.50 -17.44
C LEU A 464 -25.93 -24.73 -18.76
N VAL A 465 -24.86 -23.96 -18.93
CA VAL A 465 -24.47 -23.33 -20.20
C VAL A 465 -23.33 -24.15 -20.79
N VAL A 466 -23.62 -24.92 -21.84
CA VAL A 466 -22.62 -25.70 -22.57
C VAL A 466 -22.08 -24.83 -23.70
N VAL A 467 -20.78 -24.59 -23.71
CA VAL A 467 -20.10 -23.87 -24.80
C VAL A 467 -19.43 -24.93 -25.68
N LEU A 468 -20.10 -25.29 -26.77
CA LEU A 468 -19.81 -26.45 -27.59
C LEU A 468 -18.94 -26.07 -28.78
N TYR A 469 -17.79 -26.74 -28.90
CA TYR A 469 -16.91 -26.67 -30.06
C TYR A 469 -17.09 -27.91 -30.95
N SER A 470 -16.87 -27.74 -32.25
CA SER A 470 -16.87 -28.83 -33.23
C SER A 470 -15.88 -29.95 -32.85
N SER A 471 -16.37 -31.20 -32.87
CA SER A 471 -15.59 -32.42 -32.61
C SER A 471 -16.18 -33.67 -33.28
N ASP A 472 -15.37 -34.72 -33.44
CA ASP A 472 -15.79 -35.97 -34.10
C ASP A 472 -16.96 -36.69 -33.41
N ASP A 473 -17.08 -36.51 -32.09
CA ASP A 473 -18.09 -37.10 -31.21
C ASP A 473 -19.23 -36.11 -30.84
N GLU A 474 -19.41 -35.07 -31.65
CA GLU A 474 -20.42 -34.05 -31.42
C GLU A 474 -21.84 -34.63 -31.46
N ARG A 475 -22.08 -35.67 -32.27
CA ARG A 475 -23.39 -36.34 -32.36
C ARG A 475 -23.81 -36.93 -31.02
N GLU A 476 -22.89 -37.61 -30.35
CA GLU A 476 -23.09 -38.22 -29.03
C GLU A 476 -23.25 -37.15 -27.95
N ASN A 477 -22.46 -36.06 -28.02
CA ASN A 477 -22.62 -34.90 -27.15
C ASN A 477 -24.01 -34.26 -27.28
N ARG A 478 -24.50 -34.07 -28.51
CA ARG A 478 -25.84 -33.51 -28.78
C ARG A 478 -26.95 -34.43 -28.27
N ALA A 479 -26.84 -35.74 -28.46
CA ALA A 479 -27.78 -36.71 -27.90
C ALA A 479 -27.86 -36.61 -26.36
N THR A 480 -26.70 -36.47 -25.70
CA THR A 480 -26.60 -36.29 -24.24
C THR A 480 -27.21 -34.96 -23.78
N ILE A 481 -27.02 -33.87 -24.54
CA ILE A 481 -27.65 -32.57 -24.26
C ILE A 481 -29.18 -32.67 -24.32
N GLU A 482 -29.73 -33.35 -25.33
CA GLU A 482 -31.17 -33.56 -25.45
C GLU A 482 -31.73 -34.40 -24.30
N GLU A 483 -31.00 -35.41 -23.85
CA GLU A 483 -31.39 -36.17 -22.65
C GLU A 483 -31.42 -35.28 -21.39
N LEU A 484 -30.41 -34.43 -21.20
CA LEU A 484 -30.37 -33.48 -20.09
C LEU A 484 -31.51 -32.47 -20.15
N ARG A 485 -31.89 -31.99 -21.33
CA ARG A 485 -33.04 -31.07 -21.51
C ARG A 485 -34.38 -31.66 -21.07
N GLN A 486 -34.49 -32.99 -21.07
CA GLN A 486 -35.68 -33.70 -20.58
C GLN A 486 -35.68 -33.86 -19.05
N SER A 487 -34.59 -33.49 -18.37
CA SER A 487 -34.48 -33.46 -16.91
C SER A 487 -34.92 -32.11 -16.32
N PHE A 488 -34.75 -31.93 -15.01
CA PHE A 488 -35.04 -30.66 -14.33
C PHE A 488 -33.98 -29.57 -14.59
N VAL A 489 -32.84 -29.90 -15.22
CA VAL A 489 -31.74 -28.96 -15.47
C VAL A 489 -32.02 -28.14 -16.73
N ARG A 490 -32.03 -26.81 -16.62
CA ARG A 490 -32.13 -25.93 -17.79
C ARG A 490 -30.79 -25.91 -18.53
N VAL A 491 -30.77 -26.37 -19.78
CA VAL A 491 -29.55 -26.41 -20.60
C VAL A 491 -29.62 -25.42 -21.77
N GLU A 492 -28.67 -24.49 -21.79
CA GLU A 492 -28.41 -23.58 -22.91
C GLU A 492 -27.13 -24.01 -23.63
N VAL A 493 -27.11 -23.92 -24.96
CA VAL A 493 -25.94 -24.27 -25.77
C VAL A 493 -25.48 -23.04 -26.54
N ILE A 494 -24.18 -22.78 -26.49
CA ILE A 494 -23.50 -21.76 -27.28
C ILE A 494 -22.60 -22.50 -28.27
N GLU A 495 -22.93 -22.40 -29.55
CA GLU A 495 -22.15 -23.00 -30.63
C GLU A 495 -20.92 -22.14 -30.92
N MET A 496 -19.74 -22.77 -30.94
CA MET A 496 -18.46 -22.15 -31.30
C MET A 496 -17.97 -22.61 -32.68
N ASP A 497 -18.68 -23.54 -33.33
CA ASP A 497 -18.35 -24.12 -34.63
C ASP A 497 -16.87 -24.57 -34.71
N ASP A 498 -16.20 -24.27 -35.83
CA ASP A 498 -14.80 -24.63 -36.11
C ASP A 498 -13.78 -23.69 -35.44
N ALA A 499 -14.20 -22.86 -34.48
CA ALA A 499 -13.27 -21.97 -33.78
C ALA A 499 -12.18 -22.77 -33.02
N PRO A 500 -10.95 -22.23 -32.92
CA PRO A 500 -9.92 -22.83 -32.09
C PRO A 500 -10.37 -22.85 -30.63
N PHE A 501 -10.12 -23.96 -29.94
CA PHE A 501 -10.51 -24.11 -28.55
C PHE A 501 -9.72 -23.15 -27.66
N SER A 502 -10.42 -22.36 -26.85
CA SER A 502 -9.84 -21.58 -25.76
C SER A 502 -10.80 -21.60 -24.58
N ARG A 503 -10.33 -22.14 -23.44
CA ARG A 503 -11.13 -22.26 -22.22
C ARG A 503 -11.55 -20.88 -21.70
N GLY A 504 -10.64 -19.92 -21.66
CA GLY A 504 -10.93 -18.54 -21.21
C GLY A 504 -11.99 -17.84 -22.07
N ILE A 505 -11.89 -17.97 -23.41
CA ILE A 505 -12.89 -17.42 -24.33
C ILE A 505 -14.25 -18.09 -24.14
N ALA A 506 -14.28 -19.42 -24.01
CA ALA A 506 -15.50 -20.17 -23.79
C ALA A 506 -16.20 -19.76 -22.48
N LEU A 507 -15.44 -19.65 -21.38
CA LEU A 507 -15.97 -19.21 -20.09
C LEU A 507 -16.52 -17.77 -20.15
N MET A 508 -15.84 -16.86 -20.85
CA MET A 508 -16.35 -15.50 -21.10
C MET A 508 -17.66 -15.51 -21.91
N LYS A 509 -17.73 -16.32 -22.98
CA LYS A 509 -18.93 -16.45 -23.80
C LYS A 509 -20.11 -17.02 -23.02
N GLY A 510 -19.87 -18.01 -22.15
CA GLY A 510 -20.88 -18.52 -21.23
C GLY A 510 -21.34 -17.45 -20.23
N ALA A 511 -20.40 -16.67 -19.68
CA ALA A 511 -20.71 -15.59 -18.74
C ALA A 511 -21.56 -14.46 -19.37
N GLU A 512 -21.44 -14.23 -20.69
CA GLU A 512 -22.28 -13.25 -21.40
C GLU A 512 -23.78 -13.59 -21.28
N ARG A 513 -24.15 -14.88 -21.18
CA ARG A 513 -25.55 -15.34 -21.07
C ARG A 513 -26.14 -15.26 -19.66
N VAL A 514 -25.30 -15.05 -18.65
CA VAL A 514 -25.74 -14.93 -17.25
C VAL A 514 -26.17 -13.49 -16.95
N PRO A 515 -27.20 -13.23 -16.13
CA PRO A 515 -27.53 -11.87 -15.70
C PRO A 515 -26.40 -11.24 -14.86
N ALA A 516 -26.39 -9.90 -14.74
CA ALA A 516 -25.29 -9.19 -14.06
C ALA A 516 -25.14 -9.58 -12.57
N ASP A 517 -26.25 -9.87 -11.91
CA ASP A 517 -26.34 -10.37 -10.53
C ASP A 517 -26.41 -11.91 -10.45
N GLY A 518 -26.19 -12.61 -11.57
CA GLY A 518 -26.19 -14.06 -11.61
C GLY A 518 -24.92 -14.67 -11.02
N LEU A 519 -25.11 -15.70 -10.18
CA LEU A 519 -24.03 -16.49 -9.60
C LEU A 519 -23.54 -17.52 -10.63
N MET A 520 -22.28 -17.39 -11.04
CA MET A 520 -21.64 -18.30 -12.00
C MET A 520 -20.78 -19.32 -11.29
N PHE A 521 -20.68 -20.51 -11.88
CA PHE A 521 -19.72 -21.52 -11.50
C PHE A 521 -19.04 -22.10 -12.74
N PHE A 522 -17.75 -21.81 -12.88
CA PHE A 522 -16.92 -22.37 -13.94
C PHE A 522 -16.53 -23.80 -13.57
N THR A 523 -16.82 -24.75 -14.46
CA THR A 523 -16.58 -26.17 -14.24
C THR A 523 -15.97 -26.84 -15.47
N ASP A 524 -15.36 -28.00 -15.24
CA ASP A 524 -14.89 -28.90 -16.28
C ASP A 524 -15.80 -30.14 -16.38
N VAL A 525 -15.71 -30.84 -17.51
CA VAL A 525 -16.57 -31.98 -17.86
C VAL A 525 -16.27 -33.24 -17.03
N ASP A 526 -15.08 -33.33 -16.46
CA ASP A 526 -14.62 -34.48 -15.67
C ASP A 526 -14.90 -34.35 -14.16
N MET A 527 -15.69 -33.34 -13.76
CA MET A 527 -16.01 -33.08 -12.37
C MET A 527 -17.27 -33.80 -11.88
N LEU A 528 -17.22 -34.26 -10.63
CA LEU A 528 -18.36 -34.81 -9.90
C LEU A 528 -18.57 -33.98 -8.64
N PHE A 529 -19.83 -33.70 -8.33
CA PHE A 529 -20.20 -32.83 -7.20
C PHE A 529 -21.06 -33.57 -6.19
N THR A 530 -21.13 -33.07 -4.95
CA THR A 530 -22.18 -33.44 -3.99
C THR A 530 -23.16 -32.27 -3.84
N CYS A 531 -24.37 -32.54 -3.34
CA CYS A 531 -25.32 -31.48 -3.01
C CYS A 531 -24.70 -30.45 -2.05
N ASP A 532 -23.96 -30.93 -1.06
CA ASP A 532 -23.31 -30.08 -0.08
C ASP A 532 -22.19 -29.24 -0.70
N ALA A 533 -21.46 -29.77 -1.69
CA ALA A 533 -20.45 -29.00 -2.42
C ALA A 533 -21.08 -27.81 -3.18
N LEU A 534 -22.20 -28.04 -3.88
CA LEU A 534 -22.91 -26.96 -4.58
C LEU A 534 -23.56 -25.97 -3.61
N HIS A 535 -24.03 -26.42 -2.45
CA HIS A 535 -24.50 -25.53 -1.39
C HIS A 535 -23.36 -24.67 -0.81
N ARG A 536 -22.17 -25.26 -0.59
CA ARG A 536 -20.96 -24.51 -0.18
C ARG A 536 -20.54 -23.48 -1.21
N VAL A 537 -20.65 -23.79 -2.51
CA VAL A 537 -20.40 -22.82 -3.59
C VAL A 537 -21.30 -21.59 -3.43
N ARG A 538 -22.62 -21.78 -3.23
CA ARG A 538 -23.56 -20.68 -3.01
C ARG A 538 -23.23 -19.86 -1.75
N LEU A 539 -22.91 -20.54 -0.65
CA LEU A 539 -22.67 -19.88 0.64
C LEU A 539 -21.38 -19.05 0.69
N ASN A 540 -20.35 -19.49 -0.03
CA ASN A 540 -19.01 -18.91 0.01
C ASN A 540 -18.69 -17.98 -1.17
N THR A 541 -19.67 -17.70 -2.03
CA THR A 541 -19.55 -16.63 -3.03
C THR A 541 -20.43 -15.45 -2.62
N ILE A 542 -19.84 -14.26 -2.51
CA ILE A 542 -20.54 -13.05 -2.04
C ILE A 542 -20.29 -11.93 -3.06
N LEU A 543 -21.37 -11.45 -3.68
CA LEU A 543 -21.33 -10.36 -4.64
C LEU A 543 -20.57 -9.14 -4.08
N ASN A 544 -19.65 -8.59 -4.88
CA ASN A 544 -18.78 -7.44 -4.56
C ASN A 544 -17.82 -7.65 -3.38
N ALA A 545 -17.66 -8.88 -2.87
CA ALA A 545 -16.87 -9.11 -1.66
C ALA A 545 -16.01 -10.38 -1.69
N GLN A 546 -16.53 -11.51 -2.20
CA GLN A 546 -15.88 -12.80 -2.07
C GLN A 546 -16.08 -13.70 -3.29
N VAL A 547 -14.96 -14.19 -3.83
CA VAL A 547 -14.90 -15.22 -4.87
C VAL A 547 -14.48 -16.56 -4.24
N TYR A 548 -15.10 -17.65 -4.67
CA TYR A 548 -14.84 -18.98 -4.11
C TYR A 548 -14.10 -19.87 -5.11
N PHE A 549 -12.99 -20.47 -4.67
CA PHE A 549 -12.19 -21.42 -5.45
C PHE A 549 -12.21 -22.79 -4.76
N PRO A 550 -13.08 -23.73 -5.18
CA PRO A 550 -13.15 -25.07 -4.61
C PRO A 550 -11.81 -25.82 -4.66
N ILE A 551 -11.42 -26.45 -3.56
CA ILE A 551 -10.30 -27.41 -3.58
C ILE A 551 -10.86 -28.77 -3.98
N VAL A 552 -10.42 -29.27 -5.15
CA VAL A 552 -10.85 -30.57 -5.69
C VAL A 552 -9.93 -31.71 -5.30
N PHE A 553 -10.50 -32.90 -5.20
CA PHE A 553 -9.75 -34.15 -5.06
C PHE A 553 -9.47 -34.73 -6.45
N SER A 554 -8.18 -34.93 -6.76
CA SER A 554 -7.74 -35.60 -7.98
C SER A 554 -7.45 -37.05 -7.66
N GLU A 555 -8.14 -37.96 -8.33
CA GLU A 555 -7.85 -39.39 -8.22
C GLU A 555 -6.61 -39.77 -9.05
N PHE A 556 -5.86 -40.76 -8.57
CA PHE A 556 -4.85 -41.46 -9.37
C PHE A 556 -5.51 -42.44 -10.34
N SER A 557 -4.77 -42.91 -11.36
CA SER A 557 -5.27 -43.96 -12.26
C SER A 557 -5.79 -45.17 -11.46
N PRO A 558 -6.97 -45.74 -11.80
CA PRO A 558 -7.53 -46.91 -11.12
C PRO A 558 -6.58 -48.12 -11.04
N GLU A 559 -5.61 -48.18 -11.96
CA GLU A 559 -4.53 -49.18 -11.98
C GLU A 559 -3.65 -49.12 -10.72
N SER A 560 -3.51 -47.93 -10.12
CA SER A 560 -2.71 -47.69 -8.91
C SER A 560 -3.45 -47.95 -7.60
N TRP A 561 -4.77 -48.24 -7.66
CA TRP A 561 -5.59 -48.45 -6.48
C TRP A 561 -5.38 -49.86 -5.91
N SER A 562 -5.47 -49.99 -4.58
CA SER A 562 -5.43 -51.30 -3.93
C SER A 562 -6.71 -52.10 -4.22
N GLU A 563 -6.67 -53.43 -4.07
CA GLU A 563 -7.87 -54.27 -4.25
C GLU A 563 -9.03 -53.82 -3.35
N ASN A 564 -8.74 -53.39 -2.12
CA ASN A 564 -9.75 -52.85 -1.21
C ASN A 564 -10.33 -51.50 -1.69
N ASP A 565 -9.51 -50.63 -2.26
CA ASP A 565 -9.97 -49.34 -2.81
C ASP A 565 -10.83 -49.54 -4.07
N ARG A 566 -10.54 -50.58 -4.87
CA ARG A 566 -11.36 -50.97 -6.03
C ARG A 566 -12.71 -51.56 -5.65
N LEU A 567 -12.79 -52.20 -4.47
CA LEU A 567 -14.04 -52.76 -3.93
C LEU A 567 -14.95 -51.67 -3.33
N LEU A 568 -14.38 -50.55 -2.88
CA LEU A 568 -15.11 -49.37 -2.41
C LEU A 568 -15.52 -48.48 -3.60
N ALA A 569 -16.54 -48.88 -4.34
CA ALA A 569 -17.05 -48.19 -5.53
C ALA A 569 -17.76 -46.84 -5.26
N ASP A 570 -17.44 -46.15 -4.16
CA ASP A 570 -17.95 -44.81 -3.87
C ASP A 570 -16.99 -43.76 -4.42
N ALA A 571 -17.45 -42.94 -5.38
CA ALA A 571 -16.69 -41.84 -5.97
C ALA A 571 -16.26 -40.76 -4.96
N PHE A 572 -16.86 -40.72 -3.76
CA PHE A 572 -16.59 -39.71 -2.73
C PHE A 572 -15.80 -40.25 -1.53
N HIS A 573 -15.26 -41.47 -1.61
CA HIS A 573 -14.37 -42.01 -0.57
C HIS A 573 -12.93 -41.54 -0.77
N TYR A 574 -12.45 -40.64 0.09
CA TYR A 574 -11.12 -40.05 -0.01
C TYR A 574 -10.05 -40.86 0.75
N GLY A 575 -8.91 -41.08 0.11
CA GLY A 575 -7.77 -41.76 0.73
C GLY A 575 -6.44 -41.33 0.12
N ARG A 576 -5.38 -41.29 0.94
CA ARG A 576 -4.02 -40.88 0.50
C ARG A 576 -3.44 -41.76 -0.62
N ARG A 577 -3.93 -42.99 -0.77
CA ARG A 577 -3.53 -43.93 -1.83
C ARG A 577 -4.41 -43.85 -3.08
N ARG A 578 -5.56 -43.19 -2.99
CA ARG A 578 -6.53 -43.04 -4.09
C ARG A 578 -6.33 -41.73 -4.86
N GLY A 579 -5.78 -40.71 -4.22
CA GLY A 579 -5.59 -39.42 -4.84
C GLY A 579 -5.06 -38.37 -3.87
N TYR A 580 -5.19 -37.10 -4.26
CA TYR A 580 -4.75 -35.96 -3.46
C TYR A 580 -5.61 -34.73 -3.73
N PHE A 581 -5.68 -33.82 -2.75
CA PHE A 581 -6.34 -32.53 -2.92
C PHE A 581 -5.44 -31.56 -3.69
N ARG A 582 -5.98 -30.94 -4.75
CA ARG A 582 -5.28 -29.94 -5.57
C ARG A 582 -5.42 -28.56 -4.93
N HIS A 583 -4.50 -28.24 -4.01
CA HIS A 583 -4.51 -26.96 -3.29
C HIS A 583 -4.20 -25.72 -4.16
N PHE A 584 -3.58 -25.91 -5.33
CA PHE A 584 -3.18 -24.83 -6.26
C PHE A 584 -3.83 -25.00 -7.64
N GLY A 585 -5.10 -25.43 -7.68
CA GLY A 585 -5.90 -25.48 -8.91
C GLY A 585 -6.95 -24.38 -8.90
N TYR A 586 -6.96 -23.52 -9.91
CA TYR A 586 -7.90 -22.39 -10.01
C TYR A 586 -8.94 -22.57 -11.13
N GLY A 587 -8.91 -23.72 -11.81
CA GLY A 587 -9.79 -24.03 -12.92
C GLY A 587 -11.28 -23.96 -12.55
N LEU A 588 -11.64 -24.32 -11.32
CA LEU A 588 -13.00 -24.15 -10.81
C LEU A 588 -13.09 -22.86 -10.00
N ALA A 589 -14.08 -22.04 -10.32
CA ALA A 589 -14.29 -20.77 -9.63
C ALA A 589 -15.78 -20.42 -9.61
N ALA A 590 -16.26 -19.90 -8.48
CA ALA A 590 -17.60 -19.37 -8.33
C ALA A 590 -17.57 -17.88 -7.95
N LEU A 591 -18.22 -17.08 -8.79
CA LEU A 591 -18.23 -15.62 -8.72
C LEU A 591 -19.49 -15.07 -9.38
N TYR A 592 -19.88 -13.86 -9.01
CA TYR A 592 -20.96 -13.15 -9.70
C TYR A 592 -20.46 -12.54 -11.02
N LYS A 593 -21.35 -12.42 -12.02
CA LYS A 593 -21.00 -11.79 -13.30
C LYS A 593 -20.49 -10.35 -13.12
N ALA A 594 -21.13 -9.57 -12.27
CA ALA A 594 -20.66 -8.22 -11.95
C ALA A 594 -19.22 -8.20 -11.41
N ASP A 595 -18.83 -9.19 -10.59
CA ASP A 595 -17.47 -9.30 -10.06
C ASP A 595 -16.47 -9.65 -11.17
N LEU A 596 -16.81 -10.58 -12.06
CA LEU A 596 -15.99 -10.92 -13.24
C LEU A 596 -15.76 -9.71 -14.15
N VAL A 597 -16.81 -8.94 -14.43
CA VAL A 597 -16.71 -7.71 -15.23
C VAL A 597 -15.87 -6.66 -14.50
N ALA A 598 -16.06 -6.51 -13.18
CA ALA A 598 -15.30 -5.56 -12.38
C ALA A 598 -13.80 -5.84 -12.45
N ILE A 599 -13.37 -7.11 -12.34
CA ILE A 599 -11.94 -7.47 -12.42
C ILE A 599 -11.36 -7.45 -13.86
N GLY A 600 -12.19 -7.20 -14.87
CA GLY A 600 -11.78 -7.07 -16.27
C GLY A 600 -11.86 -8.36 -17.09
N GLY A 601 -12.49 -9.41 -16.57
CA GLY A 601 -12.64 -10.69 -17.27
C GLY A 601 -11.34 -11.48 -17.49
N PHE A 602 -11.44 -12.56 -18.27
CA PHE A 602 -10.29 -13.36 -18.68
C PHE A 602 -9.41 -12.62 -19.72
N ASP A 603 -8.10 -12.87 -19.69
CA ASP A 603 -7.23 -12.43 -20.79
C ASP A 603 -7.50 -13.26 -22.06
N THR A 604 -8.06 -12.60 -23.08
CA THR A 604 -8.40 -13.23 -24.36
C THR A 604 -7.18 -13.59 -25.22
N LYS A 605 -5.97 -13.21 -24.81
CA LYS A 605 -4.72 -13.60 -25.47
C LYS A 605 -4.29 -15.02 -25.10
N ILE A 606 -4.89 -15.62 -24.07
CA ILE A 606 -4.59 -16.99 -23.65
C ILE A 606 -5.39 -17.95 -24.54
N GLU A 607 -4.67 -18.68 -25.39
CA GLU A 607 -5.23 -19.68 -26.30
C GLU A 607 -5.09 -21.09 -25.70
N GLY A 608 -6.04 -21.98 -26.01
CA GLY A 608 -6.01 -23.36 -25.54
C GLY A 608 -6.47 -23.53 -24.09
N TRP A 609 -5.69 -24.31 -23.31
CA TRP A 609 -5.99 -24.69 -21.94
C TRP A 609 -4.78 -24.38 -21.03
N GLY A 610 -5.02 -23.67 -19.92
CA GLY A 610 -4.04 -23.36 -18.89
C GLY A 610 -3.61 -21.88 -18.88
N LEU A 611 -3.20 -21.42 -17.69
CA LEU A 611 -2.84 -20.03 -17.36
C LEU A 611 -4.02 -19.07 -17.22
N GLU A 612 -5.15 -19.32 -17.88
CA GLU A 612 -6.32 -18.43 -17.76
C GLU A 612 -6.92 -18.45 -16.35
N ASP A 613 -6.80 -19.58 -15.67
CA ASP A 613 -7.26 -19.78 -14.30
C ASP A 613 -6.34 -19.08 -13.27
N VAL A 614 -5.04 -19.13 -13.51
CA VAL A 614 -4.03 -18.38 -12.73
C VAL A 614 -4.21 -16.87 -12.93
N ASP A 615 -4.39 -16.40 -14.17
CA ASP A 615 -4.66 -14.99 -14.49
C ASP A 615 -5.92 -14.48 -13.77
N LEU A 616 -7.00 -15.27 -13.80
CA LEU A 616 -8.23 -14.95 -13.06
C LEU A 616 -7.96 -14.82 -11.55
N PHE A 617 -7.25 -15.78 -10.97
CA PHE A 617 -6.91 -15.77 -9.54
C PHE A 617 -6.05 -14.55 -9.15
N GLU A 618 -5.04 -14.20 -9.96
CA GLU A 618 -4.19 -13.03 -9.72
C GLU A 618 -4.98 -11.72 -9.79
N LYS A 619 -5.89 -11.59 -10.77
CA LYS A 619 -6.78 -10.42 -10.90
C LYS A 619 -7.71 -10.25 -9.71
N VAL A 620 -8.29 -11.34 -9.20
CA VAL A 620 -9.13 -11.34 -8.00
C VAL A 620 -8.30 -10.90 -6.77
N SER A 621 -7.11 -11.49 -6.61
CA SER A 621 -6.21 -11.21 -5.49
C SER A 621 -5.72 -9.75 -5.46
N GLY A 622 -5.50 -9.14 -6.63
CA GLY A 622 -5.04 -7.75 -6.76
C GLY A 622 -6.08 -6.69 -6.41
N ARG A 623 -7.38 -7.02 -6.34
CA ARG A 623 -8.48 -6.04 -6.18
C ARG A 623 -9.19 -6.03 -4.82
N HIS A 624 -8.55 -6.54 -3.77
CA HIS A 624 -9.08 -6.57 -2.39
C HIS A 624 -10.36 -7.42 -2.20
N PHE A 625 -10.69 -8.32 -3.13
CA PHE A 625 -11.67 -9.37 -2.87
C PHE A 625 -11.11 -10.37 -1.87
N ILE A 626 -11.95 -10.89 -0.98
CA ILE A 626 -11.60 -12.04 -0.15
C ILE A 626 -11.70 -13.28 -1.05
N TRP A 627 -10.65 -14.11 -1.10
CA TRP A 627 -10.73 -15.43 -1.73
C TRP A 627 -10.76 -16.51 -0.66
N LEU A 628 -11.61 -17.51 -0.87
CA LEU A 628 -11.75 -18.64 0.04
C LEU A 628 -11.53 -19.94 -0.73
N SER A 629 -10.64 -20.79 -0.21
CA SER A 629 -10.41 -22.14 -0.72
C SER A 629 -10.70 -23.14 0.39
N VAL A 630 -11.75 -23.95 0.18
CA VAL A 630 -12.20 -24.97 1.14
C VAL A 630 -12.34 -26.29 0.40
N HIS A 631 -12.07 -27.39 1.10
CA HIS A 631 -12.31 -28.74 0.59
C HIS A 631 -13.79 -28.90 0.21
N CYS A 632 -14.03 -29.22 -1.06
CA CYS A 632 -15.36 -29.54 -1.56
C CYS A 632 -15.65 -31.03 -1.48
#